data_AF-A0A9W8YBI1-F1
#
_entry.id   AF-A0A9W8YBI1-F1
#
_cell.length_a   1.000
_cell.length_b   1.000
_cell.length_c   1.000
_cell.angle_alpha   90.00
_cell.angle_beta   90.00
_cell.angle_gamma   90.00
#
_symmetry.space_group_name_H-M   'P 1'
#
loop_
_entity.id
_entity.type
_entity.pdbx_description
1 polymer ?
#
loop_
_entity_poly.entity_id
_entity_poly.type
_entity_poly.pdbx_seq_one_letter_code
_entity_poly.pdbx_strand_id
1 'polypeptide(L)'
;MPYWDWALGEKGGPVPDFFTTETITVKKTDGTEESIFNPLYAYSFHPLNPADFDEKWSTIDKTIRWPTGDGLNATSQQDKFKESFIEQQGNIITEMGVVFRSSSFSKFAERIEQPHGWIHGIVGGGWEQDLQFQGHFWPLEYSAFEPLFMLHHTNVDRLFTLYQAAHPNATMAPFKVRTGNVFLEQGQDADNSTLLLPFRKESGEFYTTKDIWNHTVLGYTYPETQPWNYTSDSEYGAAVNATIATLYTGSAREKVLVHQSASSEQTMLLVQNASFTDWTIETQASALHMPSTFIVRFFLVGDFSSDASIDAGTWMILMPSDHDSHGRKSRVTRRPTSRRAKRVSTLDQTLKGTLSLTSHLIDQVAAGKLDSLDAKDVVPYLKERLTWKVSAGDGTTVPQSSLDALTIEVFSTDALVPEDPTSPIEYSDDTTAHPEITVGKRGGVAG
;
A
#
# COMPACT_ATOMS: atom_id res chain seq x y z
N MET A 1 11.25 11.05 15.40
CA MET A 1 11.63 10.93 13.96
C MET A 1 10.62 11.75 13.16
N PRO A 2 11.03 12.55 12.15
CA PRO A 2 10.08 13.13 11.21
C PRO A 2 9.38 12.04 10.38
N TYR A 3 8.17 12.31 9.90
CA TYR A 3 7.47 11.45 8.94
C TYR A 3 7.44 12.10 7.56
N TRP A 4 7.43 11.28 6.50
CA TRP A 4 7.13 11.73 5.15
C TRP A 4 5.66 11.42 4.84
N ASP A 5 4.80 12.43 4.83
CA ASP A 5 3.38 12.25 4.53
C ASP A 5 3.15 12.11 3.02
N TRP A 6 3.48 10.94 2.49
CA TRP A 6 3.28 10.57 1.09
C TRP A 6 1.80 10.37 0.72
N ALA A 7 0.89 10.36 1.71
CA ALA A 7 -0.51 10.00 1.55
C ALA A 7 -1.43 11.18 1.15
N LEU A 8 -0.89 12.40 1.06
CA LEU A 8 -1.67 13.63 0.81
C LEU A 8 -2.00 13.89 -0.67
N GLY A 9 -1.60 12.98 -1.57
CA GLY A 9 -1.73 13.17 -3.02
C GLY A 9 -1.05 14.46 -3.49
N GLU A 10 -1.64 15.16 -4.46
CA GLU A 10 -1.10 16.40 -5.03
C GLU A 10 -0.93 17.53 -3.99
N LYS A 11 -1.75 17.55 -2.93
CA LYS A 11 -1.66 18.55 -1.85
C LYS A 11 -0.38 18.41 -1.03
N GLY A 12 0.23 17.22 -1.00
CA GLY A 12 1.51 16.96 -0.35
C GLY A 12 2.71 17.54 -1.10
N GLY A 13 2.52 17.97 -2.36
CA GLY A 13 3.60 18.40 -3.23
C GLY A 13 4.49 17.23 -3.70
N PRO A 14 5.52 17.51 -4.51
CA PRO A 14 6.42 16.47 -5.01
C PRO A 14 7.33 15.92 -3.91
N VAL A 15 8.16 14.93 -4.27
CA VAL A 15 9.24 14.44 -3.38
C VAL A 15 10.09 15.64 -2.90
N PRO A 16 10.36 15.77 -1.59
CA PRO A 16 11.22 16.83 -1.09
C PRO A 16 12.61 16.80 -1.73
N ASP A 17 13.10 17.94 -2.23
CA ASP A 17 14.35 17.99 -2.99
C ASP A 17 15.54 17.42 -2.22
N PHE A 18 15.59 17.65 -0.91
CA PHE A 18 16.65 17.14 -0.04
C PHE A 18 16.65 15.61 0.11
N PHE A 19 15.64 14.87 -0.38
CA PHE A 19 15.77 13.42 -0.53
C PHE A 19 16.70 13.06 -1.68
N THR A 20 16.80 13.93 -2.68
CA THR A 20 17.51 13.68 -3.95
C THR A 20 18.80 14.49 -4.11
N THR A 21 19.10 15.41 -3.19
CA THR A 21 20.34 16.20 -3.19
C THR A 21 21.47 15.45 -2.48
N GLU A 22 22.62 15.30 -3.13
CA GLU A 22 23.75 14.53 -2.61
C GLU A 22 24.41 15.14 -1.38
N THR A 23 24.41 16.46 -1.27
CA THR A 23 25.01 17.20 -0.14
C THR A 23 23.99 18.12 0.52
N ILE A 24 24.12 18.31 1.82
CA ILE A 24 23.30 19.24 2.60
C ILE A 24 24.17 20.17 3.41
N THR A 25 23.75 21.42 3.57
CA THR A 25 24.42 22.40 4.43
C THR A 25 23.90 22.26 5.85
N VAL A 26 24.80 22.11 6.81
CA VAL A 26 24.51 22.04 8.25
C VAL A 26 25.20 23.17 8.99
N LYS A 27 24.58 23.60 10.09
CA LYS A 27 25.16 24.59 10.99
C LYS A 27 25.96 23.88 12.09
N LYS A 28 27.24 24.21 12.21
CA LYS A 28 28.14 23.74 13.26
C LYS A 28 27.80 24.37 14.61
N THR A 29 28.33 23.76 15.67
CA THR A 29 28.16 24.26 17.05
C THR A 29 28.77 25.64 17.28
N ASP A 30 29.75 26.05 16.47
CA ASP A 30 30.34 27.38 16.48
C ASP A 30 29.54 28.43 15.65
N GLY A 31 28.43 28.00 15.04
CA GLY A 31 27.55 28.84 14.23
C GLY A 31 27.95 28.97 12.76
N THR A 32 29.09 28.40 12.35
CA THR A 32 29.49 28.36 10.93
C THR A 32 28.71 27.31 10.15
N GLU A 33 28.68 27.45 8.82
CA GLU A 33 28.03 26.48 7.94
C GLU A 33 29.07 25.54 7.31
N GLU A 34 28.69 24.28 7.14
CA GLU A 34 29.48 23.27 6.45
C GLU A 34 28.59 22.44 5.52
N SER A 35 29.09 22.14 4.33
CA SER A 35 28.46 21.18 3.44
C SER A 35 28.94 19.77 3.78
N ILE A 36 28.01 18.86 4.04
CA ILE A 36 28.27 17.45 4.30
C ILE A 36 27.55 16.59 3.26
N PHE A 37 27.98 15.32 3.12
CA PHE A 37 27.18 14.33 2.41
C PHE A 37 25.83 14.18 3.11
N ASN A 38 24.76 14.18 2.33
CA ASN A 38 23.41 14.07 2.85
C ASN A 38 23.12 12.61 3.25
N PRO A 39 22.96 12.30 4.55
CA PRO A 39 22.71 10.93 4.99
C PRO A 39 21.35 10.38 4.52
N LEU A 40 20.43 11.24 4.06
CA LEU A 40 19.16 10.82 3.46
C LEU A 40 19.26 10.52 1.96
N TYR A 41 20.40 10.82 1.32
CA TYR A 41 20.59 10.54 -0.11
C TYR A 41 20.82 9.05 -0.36
N ALA A 42 21.65 8.41 0.47
CA ALA A 42 21.94 6.98 0.42
C ALA A 42 22.82 6.56 1.61
N TYR A 43 22.78 5.27 1.97
CA TYR A 43 23.67 4.65 2.94
C TYR A 43 24.85 4.00 2.22
N SER A 44 26.09 4.26 2.67
CA SER A 44 27.30 3.60 2.18
C SER A 44 27.69 2.47 3.13
N PHE A 45 27.84 1.25 2.64
CA PHE A 45 28.29 0.11 3.42
C PHE A 45 29.78 0.24 3.77
N HIS A 46 30.13 0.08 5.04
CA HIS A 46 31.50 0.30 5.53
C HIS A 46 31.91 -0.72 6.62
N PRO A 47 32.44 -1.91 6.25
CA PRO A 47 32.60 -2.42 4.88
C PRO A 47 31.32 -3.05 4.33
N LEU A 48 31.24 -3.19 3.01
CA LEU A 48 30.37 -4.19 2.38
C LEU A 48 30.99 -5.57 2.61
N ASN A 49 30.29 -6.46 3.31
CA ASN A 49 30.69 -7.85 3.47
C ASN A 49 29.88 -8.73 2.49
N PRO A 50 30.47 -9.21 1.38
CA PRO A 50 29.73 -9.97 0.36
C PRO A 50 29.04 -11.23 0.89
N ALA A 51 29.44 -11.76 2.05
CA ALA A 51 28.81 -12.94 2.65
C ALA A 51 27.44 -12.64 3.28
N ASP A 52 27.10 -11.37 3.51
CA ASP A 52 25.83 -10.95 4.13
C ASP A 52 24.75 -10.61 3.08
N PHE A 53 25.10 -10.63 1.79
CA PHE A 53 24.23 -10.19 0.69
C PHE A 53 24.21 -11.24 -0.43
N ASP A 54 23.07 -11.38 -1.08
CA ASP A 54 22.89 -12.27 -2.22
C ASP A 54 23.00 -11.48 -3.54
N GLU A 55 23.24 -12.20 -4.63
CA GLU A 55 23.19 -11.67 -6.00
C GLU A 55 24.00 -10.37 -6.18
N LYS A 56 23.45 -9.37 -6.88
CA LYS A 56 24.10 -8.09 -7.17
C LYS A 56 24.43 -7.28 -5.92
N TRP A 57 23.66 -7.45 -4.84
CA TRP A 57 23.79 -6.69 -3.60
C TRP A 57 25.11 -6.95 -2.88
N SER A 58 25.72 -8.11 -3.13
CA SER A 58 27.08 -8.45 -2.66
C SER A 58 28.19 -7.57 -3.23
N THR A 59 27.88 -6.76 -4.24
CA THR A 59 28.85 -5.90 -4.93
C THR A 59 28.54 -4.40 -4.82
N ILE A 60 27.28 -4.02 -4.60
CA ILE A 60 26.88 -2.62 -4.57
C ILE A 60 27.09 -2.05 -3.16
N ASP A 61 28.10 -1.18 -3.01
CA ASP A 61 28.57 -0.67 -1.71
C ASP A 61 27.80 0.56 -1.19
N LYS A 62 26.75 0.98 -1.87
CA LYS A 62 25.88 2.09 -1.47
C LYS A 62 24.45 1.84 -1.92
N THR A 63 23.47 2.24 -1.10
CA THR A 63 22.06 2.11 -1.49
C THR A 63 21.74 2.97 -2.70
N ILE A 64 21.04 2.40 -3.67
CA ILE A 64 20.65 3.04 -4.94
C ILE A 64 19.14 2.96 -5.16
N ARG A 65 18.59 3.97 -5.84
CA ARG A 65 17.16 4.13 -6.22
C ARG A 65 17.07 4.16 -7.73
N TRP A 66 16.19 3.37 -8.35
CA TRP A 66 16.07 3.32 -9.81
C TRP A 66 17.44 3.16 -10.51
N PRO A 67 18.13 2.02 -10.36
CA PRO A 67 19.49 1.85 -10.85
C PRO A 67 19.61 2.05 -12.36
N THR A 68 20.74 2.59 -12.81
CA THR A 68 21.15 2.54 -14.23
C THR A 68 21.61 1.15 -14.70
N GLY A 69 21.87 0.24 -13.76
CA GLY A 69 22.37 -1.12 -13.99
C GLY A 69 22.47 -1.95 -12.71
N ASP A 70 22.93 -3.19 -12.82
CA ASP A 70 23.20 -4.10 -11.67
C ASP A 70 24.70 -4.24 -11.34
N GLY A 71 25.56 -3.48 -12.01
CA GLY A 71 27.00 -3.51 -11.79
C GLY A 71 27.46 -2.56 -10.68
N LEU A 72 28.74 -2.67 -10.30
CA LEU A 72 29.42 -1.83 -9.31
C LEU A 72 29.28 -0.31 -9.56
N ASN A 73 29.13 0.09 -10.82
CA ASN A 73 29.03 1.50 -11.22
C ASN A 73 27.56 1.97 -11.35
N ALA A 74 26.60 1.19 -10.86
CA ALA A 74 25.20 1.57 -10.88
C ALA A 74 24.97 2.84 -10.06
N THR A 75 24.22 3.77 -10.61
CA THR A 75 23.89 5.04 -9.96
C THR A 75 22.38 5.20 -9.86
N SER A 76 21.94 5.99 -8.88
CA SER A 76 20.52 6.30 -8.72
C SER A 76 20.01 7.21 -9.84
N GLN A 77 18.82 6.94 -10.38
CA GLN A 77 18.09 7.84 -11.27
C GLN A 77 17.03 8.60 -10.47
N GLN A 78 17.43 9.73 -9.87
CA GLN A 78 16.54 10.47 -8.96
C GLN A 78 15.31 11.06 -9.67
N ASP A 79 15.41 11.40 -10.96
CA ASP A 79 14.28 11.91 -11.73
C ASP A 79 13.17 10.87 -11.87
N LYS A 80 13.52 9.59 -12.10
CA LYS A 80 12.55 8.50 -12.14
C LYS A 80 11.83 8.29 -10.81
N PHE A 81 12.52 8.47 -9.69
CA PHE A 81 11.87 8.46 -8.37
C PHE A 81 10.86 9.61 -8.24
N LYS A 82 11.23 10.83 -8.64
CA LYS A 82 10.33 11.99 -8.60
C LYS A 82 9.11 11.79 -9.50
N GLU A 83 9.34 11.37 -10.75
CA GLU A 83 8.30 11.08 -11.74
C GLU A 83 7.35 9.99 -11.25
N SER A 84 7.88 8.86 -10.79
CA SER A 84 7.06 7.76 -10.26
C SER A 84 6.21 8.18 -9.06
N PHE A 85 6.72 9.03 -8.17
CA PHE A 85 5.92 9.56 -7.07
C PHE A 85 4.78 10.45 -7.57
N ILE A 86 5.06 11.38 -8.48
CA ILE A 86 4.05 12.29 -9.06
C ILE A 86 2.96 11.48 -9.77
N GLU A 87 3.32 10.48 -10.56
CA GLU A 87 2.37 9.62 -11.30
C GLU A 87 1.43 8.84 -10.38
N GLN A 88 1.89 8.45 -9.18
CA GLN A 88 1.12 7.61 -8.26
C GLN A 88 0.39 8.39 -7.17
N GLN A 89 0.60 9.70 -7.03
CA GLN A 89 -0.04 10.52 -5.99
C GLN A 89 -1.57 10.41 -6.00
N GLY A 90 -2.18 10.44 -7.18
CA GLY A 90 -3.63 10.30 -7.36
C GLY A 90 -4.15 8.93 -6.90
N ASN A 91 -3.44 7.86 -7.27
CA ASN A 91 -3.79 6.51 -6.83
C ASN A 91 -3.65 6.38 -5.30
N ILE A 92 -2.55 6.89 -4.73
CA ILE A 92 -2.27 6.81 -3.28
C ILE A 92 -3.40 7.46 -2.49
N ILE A 93 -3.76 8.71 -2.80
CA ILE A 93 -4.79 9.42 -2.02
C ILE A 93 -6.16 8.72 -2.13
N THR A 94 -6.50 8.21 -3.32
CA THR A 94 -7.73 7.46 -3.54
C THR A 94 -7.75 6.17 -2.71
N GLU A 95 -6.65 5.43 -2.67
CA GLU A 95 -6.54 4.19 -1.90
C GLU A 95 -6.54 4.46 -0.39
N MET A 96 -5.94 5.56 0.07
CA MET A 96 -6.00 5.95 1.47
C MET A 96 -7.42 6.22 1.96
N GLY A 97 -8.31 6.70 1.07
CA GLY A 97 -9.75 6.73 1.33
C GLY A 97 -10.31 5.34 1.62
N VAL A 98 -9.94 4.31 0.86
CA VAL A 98 -10.33 2.91 1.09
C VAL A 98 -9.79 2.35 2.39
N VAL A 99 -8.54 2.67 2.73
CA VAL A 99 -7.87 2.25 3.96
C VAL A 99 -8.62 2.76 5.19
N PHE A 100 -8.92 4.06 5.26
CA PHE A 100 -9.59 4.65 6.42
C PHE A 100 -11.08 4.31 6.54
N ARG A 101 -11.71 3.76 5.49
CA ARG A 101 -13.07 3.16 5.54
C ARG A 101 -13.12 1.82 6.27
N SER A 102 -12.00 1.30 6.77
CA SER A 102 -11.92 -0.04 7.35
C SER A 102 -12.68 -0.18 8.67
N SER A 103 -13.71 -1.01 8.68
CA SER A 103 -14.55 -1.25 9.87
C SER A 103 -13.89 -2.02 11.03
N SER A 104 -12.66 -2.52 10.84
CA SER A 104 -11.90 -3.22 11.88
C SER A 104 -10.40 -3.04 11.68
N PHE A 105 -9.64 -3.15 12.77
CA PHE A 105 -8.19 -3.02 12.73
C PHE A 105 -7.52 -4.01 11.78
N SER A 106 -8.01 -5.26 11.72
CA SER A 106 -7.47 -6.27 10.80
C SER A 106 -7.63 -5.87 9.33
N LYS A 107 -8.80 -5.32 8.96
CA LYS A 107 -9.02 -4.80 7.60
C LYS A 107 -8.15 -3.58 7.31
N PHE A 108 -8.00 -2.68 8.27
CA PHE A 108 -7.12 -1.51 8.14
C PHE A 108 -5.67 -1.94 7.92
N ALA A 109 -5.15 -2.85 8.76
CA ALA A 109 -3.79 -3.36 8.69
C ALA A 109 -3.51 -4.11 7.38
N GLU A 110 -4.48 -4.87 6.87
CA GLU A 110 -4.37 -5.53 5.57
C GLU A 110 -4.37 -4.52 4.41
N ARG A 111 -5.25 -3.51 4.46
CA ARG A 111 -5.39 -2.53 3.37
C ARG A 111 -4.24 -1.55 3.32
N ILE A 112 -3.72 -1.08 4.45
CA ILE A 112 -2.61 -0.11 4.49
C ILE A 112 -1.31 -0.69 3.92
N GLU A 113 -1.11 -2.01 3.97
CA GLU A 113 0.05 -2.66 3.34
C GLU A 113 0.12 -2.42 1.83
N GLN A 114 -1.02 -2.16 1.16
CA GLN A 114 -1.01 -1.82 -0.26
C GLN A 114 -0.28 -0.49 -0.53
N PRO A 115 -0.79 0.69 -0.12
CA PRO A 115 -0.10 1.96 -0.36
C PRO A 115 1.27 2.04 0.36
N HIS A 116 1.47 1.31 1.46
CA HIS A 116 2.81 1.10 2.05
C HIS A 116 3.76 0.45 1.03
N GLY A 117 3.38 -0.70 0.47
CA GLY A 117 4.12 -1.36 -0.61
C GLY A 117 4.29 -0.46 -1.84
N TRP A 118 3.33 0.46 -2.06
CA TRP A 118 3.39 1.44 -3.14
C TRP A 118 4.63 2.33 -3.09
N ILE A 119 4.90 2.88 -1.92
CA ILE A 119 6.09 3.67 -1.69
C ILE A 119 7.36 2.83 -1.87
N HIS A 120 7.33 1.55 -1.50
CA HIS A 120 8.50 0.69 -1.66
C HIS A 120 8.98 0.62 -3.10
N GLY A 121 8.05 0.39 -4.02
CA GLY A 121 8.40 0.38 -5.44
C GLY A 121 8.65 1.77 -6.02
N ILE A 122 8.03 2.83 -5.46
CA ILE A 122 8.18 4.20 -6.01
C ILE A 122 9.60 4.68 -5.73
N VAL A 123 10.14 4.37 -4.54
CA VAL A 123 11.52 4.71 -4.19
C VAL A 123 12.51 3.74 -4.86
N GLY A 124 12.18 2.46 -4.92
CA GLY A 124 13.07 1.41 -5.40
C GLY A 124 13.11 1.23 -6.91
N GLY A 125 12.04 1.54 -7.63
CA GLY A 125 11.85 1.17 -9.04
C GLY A 125 11.37 -0.27 -9.19
N GLY A 126 10.21 -0.61 -8.60
CA GLY A 126 9.65 -1.97 -8.59
C GLY A 126 8.33 -2.16 -9.38
N TRP A 127 7.77 -1.11 -9.96
CA TRP A 127 6.39 -1.09 -10.49
C TRP A 127 6.22 -1.54 -11.93
N GLU A 128 7.25 -1.40 -12.76
CA GLU A 128 7.13 -1.61 -14.19
C GLU A 128 7.46 -3.04 -14.56
N GLN A 129 6.55 -3.64 -15.33
CA GLN A 129 6.85 -4.82 -16.11
C GLN A 129 8.01 -4.49 -17.05
N ASP A 130 8.98 -5.40 -17.19
CA ASP A 130 10.20 -5.23 -17.99
C ASP A 130 11.25 -4.23 -17.45
N LEU A 131 11.14 -3.80 -16.17
CA LEU A 131 12.24 -3.10 -15.51
C LEU A 131 13.49 -3.97 -15.47
N GLN A 132 14.57 -3.46 -16.04
CA GLN A 132 15.83 -4.17 -16.09
C GLN A 132 16.52 -4.22 -14.72
N PHE A 133 16.34 -3.19 -13.88
CA PHE A 133 17.08 -3.01 -12.64
C PHE A 133 16.22 -2.42 -11.52
N GLN A 134 16.36 -2.95 -10.31
CA GLN A 134 15.63 -2.54 -9.10
C GLN A 134 16.60 -2.05 -8.02
N GLY A 135 16.22 -0.99 -7.30
CA GLY A 135 16.99 -0.37 -6.22
C GLY A 135 16.72 -0.99 -4.85
N HIS A 136 17.47 -0.57 -3.84
CA HIS A 136 17.49 -1.23 -2.52
C HIS A 136 16.16 -1.14 -1.79
N PHE A 137 15.36 -0.09 -2.05
CA PHE A 137 14.09 0.12 -1.34
C PHE A 137 13.01 -0.90 -1.73
N TRP A 138 13.16 -1.59 -2.85
CA TRP A 138 12.15 -2.52 -3.37
C TRP A 138 12.18 -3.91 -2.71
N PRO A 139 13.28 -4.68 -2.75
CA PRO A 139 13.34 -5.99 -2.10
C PRO A 139 13.31 -5.83 -0.57
N LEU A 140 12.46 -6.62 0.08
CA LEU A 140 12.23 -6.55 1.54
C LEU A 140 13.51 -6.83 2.34
N GLU A 141 14.41 -7.64 1.80
CA GLU A 141 15.67 -8.03 2.42
C GLU A 141 16.65 -6.86 2.56
N TYR A 142 16.53 -5.84 1.69
CA TYR A 142 17.48 -4.72 1.64
C TYR A 142 16.85 -3.35 1.88
N SER A 143 15.52 -3.24 1.86
CA SER A 143 14.82 -1.95 1.94
C SER A 143 15.16 -1.14 3.18
N ALA A 144 15.40 -1.81 4.31
CA ALA A 144 15.73 -1.16 5.58
C ALA A 144 17.11 -0.48 5.61
N PHE A 145 18.02 -0.80 4.67
CA PHE A 145 19.30 -0.08 4.54
C PHE A 145 19.12 1.30 3.90
N GLU A 146 18.03 1.51 3.16
CA GLU A 146 17.80 2.77 2.47
C GLU A 146 17.32 3.86 3.45
N PRO A 147 17.97 5.04 3.50
CA PRO A 147 17.71 6.04 4.54
C PRO A 147 16.26 6.56 4.67
N LEU A 148 15.47 6.57 3.59
CA LEU A 148 14.08 7.02 3.60
C LEU A 148 13.15 5.98 4.25
N PHE A 149 13.61 4.75 4.49
CA PHE A 149 12.81 3.67 5.06
C PHE A 149 12.18 4.09 6.38
N MET A 150 12.96 4.74 7.24
CA MET A 150 12.49 5.20 8.54
C MET A 150 11.49 6.35 8.43
N LEU A 151 11.66 7.27 7.48
CA LEU A 151 10.70 8.37 7.26
C LEU A 151 9.36 7.84 6.74
N HIS A 152 9.43 6.87 5.82
CA HIS A 152 8.27 6.15 5.29
C HIS A 152 7.52 5.38 6.40
N HIS A 153 8.22 4.54 7.17
CA HIS A 153 7.62 3.76 8.26
C HIS A 153 7.17 4.61 9.46
N THR A 154 7.76 5.79 9.68
CA THR A 154 7.23 6.76 10.67
C THR A 154 5.88 7.30 10.20
N ASN A 155 5.67 7.50 8.90
CA ASN A 155 4.34 7.87 8.41
C ASN A 155 3.34 6.71 8.52
N VAL A 156 3.77 5.47 8.25
CA VAL A 156 2.90 4.28 8.47
C VAL A 156 2.47 4.21 9.93
N ASP A 157 3.40 4.37 10.87
CA ASP A 157 3.07 4.43 12.30
C ASP A 157 2.07 5.56 12.62
N ARG A 158 2.26 6.76 12.06
CA ARG A 158 1.29 7.86 12.17
C ARG A 158 -0.10 7.49 11.64
N LEU A 159 -0.19 6.78 10.53
CA LEU A 159 -1.48 6.32 9.98
C LEU A 159 -2.16 5.31 10.92
N PHE A 160 -1.37 4.43 11.59
CA PHE A 160 -1.88 3.55 12.65
C PHE A 160 -2.40 4.35 13.85
N THR A 161 -1.68 5.38 14.31
CA THR A 161 -2.13 6.17 15.47
C THR A 161 -3.42 6.95 15.16
N LEU A 162 -3.56 7.46 13.93
CA LEU A 162 -4.80 8.08 13.45
C LEU A 162 -5.97 7.08 13.49
N TYR A 163 -5.79 5.87 12.96
CA TYR A 163 -6.81 4.83 12.98
C TYR A 163 -7.21 4.45 14.42
N GLN A 164 -6.24 4.20 15.30
CA GLN A 164 -6.49 3.82 16.68
C GLN A 164 -7.25 4.91 17.46
N ALA A 165 -6.92 6.19 17.22
CA ALA A 165 -7.60 7.30 17.86
C ALA A 165 -9.02 7.52 17.32
N ALA A 166 -9.26 7.28 16.02
CA ALA A 166 -10.58 7.30 15.42
C ALA A 166 -11.47 6.11 15.86
N HIS A 167 -10.84 4.99 16.26
CA HIS A 167 -11.50 3.76 16.68
C HIS A 167 -11.00 3.28 18.07
N PRO A 168 -11.34 3.99 19.16
CA PRO A 168 -10.79 3.73 20.50
C PRO A 168 -11.14 2.33 21.06
N ASN A 169 -12.21 1.72 20.56
CA ASN A 169 -12.64 0.37 20.95
C ASN A 169 -12.05 -0.74 20.04
N ALA A 170 -11.29 -0.38 19.00
CA ALA A 170 -10.67 -1.37 18.14
C ALA A 170 -9.61 -2.16 18.91
N THR A 171 -9.44 -3.41 18.52
CA THR A 171 -8.35 -4.25 18.99
C THR A 171 -7.85 -5.12 17.84
N MET A 172 -6.65 -5.66 17.99
CA MET A 172 -6.10 -6.64 17.07
C MET A 172 -6.68 -8.03 17.37
N ALA A 173 -7.50 -8.53 16.44
CA ALA A 173 -8.07 -9.87 16.51
C ALA A 173 -6.98 -10.95 16.30
N PRO A 174 -7.15 -12.16 16.88
CA PRO A 174 -6.29 -13.29 16.57
C PRO A 174 -6.31 -13.64 15.08
N PHE A 175 -5.16 -14.02 14.54
CA PHE A 175 -4.98 -14.38 13.15
C PHE A 175 -3.93 -15.48 13.00
N LYS A 176 -3.88 -16.06 11.80
CA LYS A 176 -2.85 -17.01 11.41
C LYS A 176 -1.73 -16.27 10.70
N VAL A 177 -0.50 -16.45 11.17
CA VAL A 177 0.70 -15.91 10.51
C VAL A 177 0.71 -16.40 9.06
N ARG A 178 0.64 -15.45 8.14
CA ARG A 178 0.51 -15.72 6.71
C ARG A 178 1.76 -16.34 6.14
N THR A 179 2.86 -15.65 6.39
CA THR A 179 4.20 -16.07 6.06
C THR A 179 5.04 -15.96 7.31
N GLY A 180 5.76 -17.06 7.58
CA GLY A 180 6.68 -17.07 8.69
C GLY A 180 7.78 -16.05 8.51
N ASN A 181 8.40 -15.67 9.61
CA ASN A 181 9.63 -14.89 9.64
C ASN A 181 10.65 -15.63 10.52
N VAL A 182 11.74 -14.96 10.89
CA VAL A 182 12.80 -15.56 11.72
C VAL A 182 12.29 -16.05 13.10
N PHE A 183 11.17 -15.53 13.59
CA PHE A 183 10.63 -15.80 14.93
C PHE A 183 9.28 -16.53 14.94
N LEU A 184 8.44 -16.31 13.91
CA LEU A 184 7.09 -16.86 13.83
C LEU A 184 6.99 -17.82 12.65
N GLU A 185 6.39 -18.98 12.85
CA GLU A 185 6.17 -19.96 11.78
C GLU A 185 4.93 -19.63 10.96
N GLN A 186 4.93 -20.01 9.68
CA GLN A 186 3.72 -19.96 8.85
C GLN A 186 2.60 -20.79 9.48
N GLY A 187 1.40 -20.22 9.58
CA GLY A 187 0.23 -20.87 10.17
C GLY A 187 0.23 -20.90 11.71
N GLN A 188 1.22 -20.28 12.36
CA GLN A 188 1.20 -20.04 13.79
C GLN A 188 0.05 -19.10 14.16
N ASP A 189 -0.63 -19.35 15.28
CA ASP A 189 -1.58 -18.39 15.85
C ASP A 189 -0.83 -17.19 16.43
N ALA A 190 -1.28 -15.99 16.08
CA ALA A 190 -0.78 -14.75 16.62
C ALA A 190 -1.95 -13.83 17.00
N ASP A 191 -1.71 -12.96 17.97
CA ASP A 191 -2.67 -12.01 18.52
C ASP A 191 -1.94 -10.82 19.15
N ASN A 192 -2.69 -9.93 19.82
CA ASN A 192 -2.12 -8.74 20.44
C ASN A 192 -1.15 -9.02 21.62
N SER A 193 -1.07 -10.26 22.10
CA SER A 193 -0.16 -10.69 23.17
C SER A 193 1.08 -11.43 22.65
N THR A 194 1.15 -11.66 21.33
CA THR A 194 2.30 -12.28 20.69
C THR A 194 3.54 -11.38 20.86
N LEU A 195 4.67 -11.99 21.23
CA LEU A 195 5.92 -11.26 21.47
C LEU A 195 6.46 -10.67 20.17
N LEU A 196 6.82 -9.39 20.20
CA LEU A 196 7.45 -8.65 19.11
C LEU A 196 8.98 -8.77 19.22
N LEU A 197 9.51 -9.94 18.87
CA LEU A 197 10.96 -10.13 18.84
C LEU A 197 11.60 -9.31 17.69
N PRO A 198 12.82 -8.77 17.88
CA PRO A 198 13.68 -8.86 19.07
C PRO A 198 13.53 -7.66 20.03
N PHE A 199 12.44 -6.90 19.96
CA PHE A 199 12.29 -5.61 20.67
C PHE A 199 12.01 -5.79 22.16
N ARG A 200 12.92 -5.30 23.00
CA ARG A 200 12.84 -5.46 24.46
C ARG A 200 12.50 -4.15 25.17
N LYS A 201 11.73 -4.28 26.25
CA LYS A 201 11.51 -3.27 27.28
C LYS A 201 12.79 -3.13 28.12
N GLU A 202 12.87 -2.05 28.90
CA GLU A 202 13.94 -1.86 29.89
C GLU A 202 14.03 -3.00 30.91
N SER A 203 12.89 -3.61 31.27
CA SER A 203 12.84 -4.78 32.15
C SER A 203 13.51 -6.04 31.58
N GLY A 204 13.86 -6.05 30.29
CA GLY A 204 14.39 -7.20 29.56
C GLY A 204 13.32 -8.09 28.93
N GLU A 205 12.04 -7.91 29.26
CA GLU A 205 10.92 -8.58 28.59
C GLU A 205 10.75 -8.06 27.14
N PHE A 206 10.17 -8.87 26.26
CA PHE A 206 9.83 -8.41 24.91
C PHE A 206 8.55 -7.58 24.93
N TYR A 207 8.45 -6.61 24.00
CA TYR A 207 7.20 -5.91 23.73
C TYR A 207 6.16 -6.86 23.12
N THR A 208 4.89 -6.53 23.30
CA THR A 208 3.73 -7.08 22.58
C THR A 208 2.96 -5.94 21.95
N THR A 209 2.10 -6.22 20.96
CA THR A 209 1.21 -5.18 20.39
C THR A 209 0.32 -4.55 21.45
N LYS A 210 -0.11 -5.31 22.46
CA LYS A 210 -0.88 -4.80 23.61
C LYS A 210 -0.08 -3.78 24.42
N ASP A 211 1.21 -4.00 24.63
CA ASP A 211 2.06 -3.08 25.39
C ASP A 211 2.19 -1.72 24.71
N ILE A 212 2.22 -1.71 23.37
CA ILE A 212 2.44 -0.51 22.56
C ILE A 212 1.19 -0.03 21.82
N TRP A 213 0.02 -0.57 22.14
CA TRP A 213 -1.24 -0.15 21.51
C TRP A 213 -1.46 1.35 21.69
N ASN A 214 -1.15 1.86 22.88
CA ASN A 214 -0.97 3.28 23.09
C ASN A 214 0.49 3.65 22.85
N HIS A 215 0.78 4.20 21.67
CA HIS A 215 2.13 4.59 21.26
C HIS A 215 2.83 5.58 22.22
N THR A 216 2.09 6.37 23.01
CA THR A 216 2.68 7.36 23.93
C THR A 216 3.57 6.75 25.01
N VAL A 217 3.43 5.45 25.29
CA VAL A 217 4.33 4.71 26.20
C VAL A 217 5.78 4.66 25.69
N LEU A 218 6.00 4.89 24.40
CA LEU A 218 7.31 4.96 23.76
C LEU A 218 7.87 6.40 23.74
N GLY A 219 7.17 7.36 24.36
CA GLY A 219 7.64 8.73 24.54
C GLY A 219 7.47 9.65 23.33
N TYR A 220 6.60 9.31 22.38
CA TYR A 220 6.28 10.15 21.23
C TYR A 220 4.78 10.25 20.97
N THR A 221 4.41 11.19 20.10
CA THR A 221 3.07 11.33 19.50
C THR A 221 3.18 12.13 18.20
N TYR A 222 2.08 12.22 17.44
CA TYR A 222 1.96 13.07 16.26
C TYR A 222 1.08 14.30 16.55
N PRO A 223 1.24 15.41 15.81
CA PRO A 223 0.45 16.63 16.02
C PRO A 223 -1.07 16.38 16.06
N GLU A 224 -1.56 15.47 15.23
CA GLU A 224 -2.98 15.12 15.10
C GLU A 224 -3.47 14.21 16.24
N THR A 225 -2.57 13.50 16.92
CA THR A 225 -2.90 12.46 17.90
C THR A 225 -2.48 12.82 19.31
N GLN A 226 -2.50 14.12 19.67
CA GLN A 226 -2.16 14.62 21.00
C GLN A 226 -3.42 14.65 21.92
N PRO A 227 -3.73 13.60 22.69
CA PRO A 227 -4.99 13.53 23.43
C PRO A 227 -5.14 14.62 24.50
N TRP A 228 -4.03 15.13 25.06
CA TRP A 228 -4.04 16.19 26.09
C TRP A 228 -4.48 17.57 25.58
N ASN A 229 -4.66 17.75 24.26
CA ASN A 229 -5.21 18.98 23.70
C ASN A 229 -6.75 19.03 23.78
N TYR A 230 -7.39 17.95 24.26
CA TYR A 230 -8.85 17.80 24.26
C TYR A 230 -9.38 17.56 25.67
N THR A 231 -10.62 17.96 25.91
CA THR A 231 -11.24 17.85 27.24
C THR A 231 -11.86 16.48 27.51
N SER A 232 -12.08 15.68 26.47
CA SER A 232 -12.63 14.32 26.56
C SER A 232 -12.18 13.44 25.38
N ASP A 233 -12.22 12.11 25.59
CA ASP A 233 -11.92 11.12 24.53
C ASP A 233 -12.88 11.23 23.34
N SER A 234 -14.13 11.64 23.57
CA SER A 234 -15.10 11.86 22.51
C SER A 234 -14.73 13.05 21.62
N GLU A 235 -14.25 14.14 22.23
CA GLU A 235 -13.81 15.33 21.49
C GLU A 235 -12.53 15.02 20.70
N TYR A 236 -11.60 14.31 21.31
CA TYR A 236 -10.38 13.83 20.67
C TYR A 236 -10.70 12.94 19.46
N GLY A 237 -11.54 11.91 19.63
CA GLY A 237 -11.95 11.02 18.55
C GLY A 237 -12.66 11.75 17.41
N ALA A 238 -13.53 12.72 17.72
CA ALA A 238 -14.18 13.55 16.70
C ALA A 238 -13.19 14.40 15.92
N ALA A 239 -12.23 15.05 16.59
CA ALA A 239 -11.20 15.86 15.96
C ALA A 239 -10.26 15.04 15.06
N VAL A 240 -9.90 13.82 15.48
CA VAL A 240 -9.10 12.91 14.65
C VAL A 240 -9.90 12.43 13.44
N ASN A 241 -11.17 12.05 13.61
CA ASN A 241 -12.03 11.69 12.47
C ASN A 241 -12.16 12.85 11.47
N ALA A 242 -12.33 14.09 11.95
CA ALA A 242 -12.33 15.28 11.13
C ALA A 242 -11.02 15.49 10.35
N THR A 243 -9.89 15.21 11.01
CA THR A 243 -8.57 15.27 10.39
C THR A 243 -8.42 14.23 9.29
N ILE A 244 -8.80 12.97 9.55
CA ILE A 244 -8.78 11.88 8.54
C ILE A 244 -9.66 12.23 7.35
N ALA A 245 -10.89 12.71 7.61
CA ALA A 245 -11.83 13.09 6.56
C ALA A 245 -11.22 14.19 5.66
N THR A 246 -10.65 15.21 6.27
CA THR A 246 -10.03 16.35 5.57
C THR A 246 -8.81 15.92 4.74
N LEU A 247 -7.94 15.09 5.31
CA LEU A 247 -6.67 14.72 4.66
C LEU A 247 -6.85 13.64 3.59
N TYR A 248 -7.66 12.61 3.83
CA TYR A 248 -7.62 11.36 3.06
C TYR A 248 -8.94 10.98 2.38
N THR A 249 -10.07 11.58 2.79
CA THR A 249 -11.36 11.40 2.07
C THR A 249 -11.67 12.56 1.13
N GLY A 250 -10.84 13.61 1.18
CA GLY A 250 -11.00 14.84 0.42
C GLY A 250 -10.96 14.65 -1.09
N SER A 251 -10.18 13.70 -1.64
CA SER A 251 -10.07 13.52 -3.10
C SER A 251 -11.39 13.09 -3.74
N ALA A 252 -12.05 12.08 -3.18
CA ALA A 252 -13.37 11.64 -3.65
C ALA A 252 -14.41 12.75 -3.46
N ARG A 253 -14.44 13.39 -2.29
CA ARG A 253 -15.33 14.51 -1.98
C ARG A 253 -15.14 15.68 -2.95
N GLU A 254 -13.91 16.13 -3.18
CA GLU A 254 -13.59 17.25 -4.07
C GLU A 254 -13.99 16.95 -5.50
N LYS A 255 -13.67 15.76 -6.01
CA LYS A 255 -14.10 15.35 -7.36
C LYS A 255 -15.62 15.37 -7.46
N VAL A 256 -16.33 14.80 -6.48
CA VAL A 256 -17.80 14.79 -6.44
C VAL A 256 -18.38 16.23 -6.38
N LEU A 257 -17.86 17.11 -5.52
CA LEU A 257 -18.39 18.47 -5.29
C LEU A 257 -18.03 19.48 -6.39
N VAL A 258 -16.82 19.42 -6.95
CA VAL A 258 -16.42 20.23 -8.12
C VAL A 258 -17.40 19.96 -9.26
N HIS A 259 -17.79 18.71 -9.42
CA HIS A 259 -18.73 18.28 -10.43
C HIS A 259 -20.18 18.69 -10.10
N GLN A 260 -20.65 18.66 -8.85
CA GLN A 260 -21.95 19.26 -8.51
C GLN A 260 -22.10 20.73 -8.93
N SER A 261 -21.00 21.49 -8.89
CA SER A 261 -21.00 22.94 -9.16
C SER A 261 -20.91 23.29 -10.65
N ALA A 262 -20.57 22.33 -11.51
CA ALA A 262 -20.50 22.52 -12.95
C ALA A 262 -21.91 22.39 -13.55
N SER A 263 -22.40 23.46 -14.17
CA SER A 263 -23.78 23.59 -14.68
C SER A 263 -24.05 22.81 -15.97
N SER A 264 -23.63 21.55 -16.06
CA SER A 264 -23.92 20.68 -17.20
C SER A 264 -24.84 19.52 -16.79
N GLU A 265 -25.77 19.10 -17.66
CA GLU A 265 -26.71 18.01 -17.38
C GLU A 265 -25.99 16.70 -17.01
N GLN A 266 -24.84 16.42 -17.63
CA GLN A 266 -24.01 15.25 -17.33
C GLN A 266 -23.47 15.26 -15.90
N THR A 267 -23.23 16.46 -15.35
CA THR A 267 -22.64 16.59 -14.01
C THR A 267 -23.68 16.50 -12.88
N MET A 268 -24.95 16.79 -13.18
CA MET A 268 -26.08 16.52 -12.28
C MET A 268 -26.36 15.01 -12.12
N LEU A 269 -25.93 14.17 -13.07
CA LEU A 269 -26.07 12.70 -12.99
C LEU A 269 -25.03 12.04 -12.08
N LEU A 270 -23.92 12.73 -11.76
CA LEU A 270 -22.88 12.22 -10.88
C LEU A 270 -23.31 12.15 -9.42
N VAL A 271 -24.17 13.07 -9.00
CA VAL A 271 -24.54 13.23 -7.59
C VAL A 271 -25.99 13.65 -7.44
N GLN A 272 -26.87 12.70 -7.11
CA GLN A 272 -28.24 13.01 -6.73
C GLN A 272 -28.30 13.16 -5.21
N ASN A 273 -28.81 14.28 -4.69
CA ASN A 273 -28.95 14.49 -3.23
C ASN A 273 -27.66 14.22 -2.42
N ALA A 274 -26.50 14.63 -2.94
CA ALA A 274 -25.19 14.36 -2.35
C ALA A 274 -24.76 12.89 -2.27
N SER A 275 -25.47 11.96 -2.94
CA SER A 275 -25.08 10.55 -3.05
C SER A 275 -24.48 10.19 -4.41
N PHE A 276 -23.55 9.25 -4.42
CA PHE A 276 -22.91 8.68 -5.61
C PHE A 276 -22.71 7.17 -5.44
N THR A 277 -22.51 6.44 -6.55
CA THR A 277 -22.16 5.02 -6.51
C THR A 277 -20.64 4.87 -6.47
N ASP A 278 -20.09 4.33 -5.37
CA ASP A 278 -18.70 3.93 -5.25
C ASP A 278 -18.46 2.61 -5.98
N TRP A 279 -17.35 2.52 -6.70
CA TRP A 279 -16.94 1.33 -7.44
C TRP A 279 -15.59 0.85 -6.96
N THR A 280 -15.50 -0.43 -6.59
CA THR A 280 -14.25 -1.06 -6.15
C THR A 280 -13.95 -2.34 -6.93
N ILE A 281 -12.65 -2.64 -7.04
CA ILE A 281 -12.17 -3.96 -7.41
C ILE A 281 -11.85 -4.70 -6.12
N GLU A 282 -12.46 -5.86 -5.93
CA GLU A 282 -12.09 -6.81 -4.90
C GLU A 282 -11.30 -7.95 -5.54
N THR A 283 -10.13 -8.22 -4.97
CA THR A 283 -9.19 -9.20 -5.48
C THR A 283 -8.98 -10.29 -4.45
N GLN A 284 -8.82 -11.52 -4.92
CA GLN A 284 -8.51 -12.68 -4.09
C GLN A 284 -7.48 -13.53 -4.79
N ALA A 285 -6.50 -14.04 -4.06
CA ALA A 285 -5.52 -14.96 -4.63
C ALA A 285 -5.09 -16.04 -3.65
N SER A 286 -4.73 -17.21 -4.17
CA SER A 286 -4.11 -18.28 -3.38
C SER A 286 -2.68 -17.91 -3.00
N ALA A 287 -2.38 -17.88 -1.70
CA ALA A 287 -1.02 -17.71 -1.21
C ALA A 287 -0.10 -18.89 -1.59
N LEU A 288 -0.67 -20.07 -1.86
CA LEU A 288 0.10 -21.26 -2.24
C LEU A 288 0.44 -21.32 -3.74
N HIS A 289 -0.43 -20.79 -4.60
CA HIS A 289 -0.31 -20.93 -6.06
C HIS A 289 0.21 -19.67 -6.76
N MET A 290 0.23 -18.53 -6.08
CA MET A 290 0.86 -17.30 -6.55
C MET A 290 2.35 -17.23 -6.16
N PRO A 291 3.19 -16.50 -6.92
CA PRO A 291 4.54 -16.16 -6.49
C PRO A 291 4.55 -15.45 -5.12
N SER A 292 5.67 -15.54 -4.40
CA SER A 292 5.83 -14.86 -3.10
C SER A 292 5.57 -13.36 -3.21
N THR A 293 6.18 -12.71 -4.19
CA THR A 293 5.88 -11.32 -4.55
C THR A 293 5.21 -11.27 -5.92
N PHE A 294 4.04 -10.65 -6.00
CA PHE A 294 3.34 -10.40 -7.26
C PHE A 294 2.61 -9.06 -7.25
N ILE A 295 2.37 -8.57 -8.46
CA ILE A 295 1.75 -7.27 -8.74
C ILE A 295 0.63 -7.48 -9.76
N VAL A 296 -0.55 -6.97 -9.48
CA VAL A 296 -1.69 -6.89 -10.40
C VAL A 296 -1.98 -5.41 -10.67
N ARG A 297 -1.63 -4.95 -11.87
CA ARG A 297 -1.87 -3.56 -12.30
C ARG A 297 -3.15 -3.49 -13.11
N PHE A 298 -4.04 -2.57 -12.76
CA PHE A 298 -5.33 -2.38 -13.40
C PHE A 298 -5.30 -1.17 -14.33
N PHE A 299 -5.96 -1.29 -15.48
CA PHE A 299 -6.00 -0.24 -16.48
C PHE A 299 -7.40 -0.07 -17.08
N LEU A 300 -7.73 1.17 -17.45
CA LEU A 300 -8.84 1.48 -18.34
C LEU A 300 -8.27 1.79 -19.73
N VAL A 301 -8.52 0.91 -20.70
CA VAL A 301 -8.06 1.13 -22.09
C VAL A 301 -8.91 2.17 -22.81
N GLY A 302 -8.29 2.93 -23.71
CA GLY A 302 -8.99 3.90 -24.56
C GLY A 302 -9.75 3.25 -25.72
N ASP A 303 -10.37 4.10 -26.55
CA ASP A 303 -11.19 3.66 -27.68
C ASP A 303 -10.36 3.04 -28.80
N PHE A 304 -9.12 3.53 -28.95
CA PHE A 304 -8.17 3.06 -29.95
C PHE A 304 -6.95 2.44 -29.28
N SER A 305 -6.31 1.48 -29.94
CA SER A 305 -5.08 0.86 -29.45
C SER A 305 -3.90 1.83 -29.33
N SER A 306 -4.01 3.02 -29.93
CA SER A 306 -3.03 4.12 -29.81
C SER A 306 -3.25 5.00 -28.58
N ASP A 307 -4.42 4.91 -27.94
CA ASP A 307 -4.76 5.75 -26.81
C ASP A 307 -3.99 5.27 -25.58
N ALA A 308 -3.48 6.22 -24.79
CA ALA A 308 -2.87 5.90 -23.51
C ALA A 308 -3.91 5.23 -22.60
N SER A 309 -3.54 4.09 -22.02
CA SER A 309 -4.35 3.45 -20.98
C SER A 309 -4.22 4.24 -19.69
N ILE A 310 -5.31 4.36 -18.94
CA ILE A 310 -5.32 5.02 -17.63
C ILE A 310 -4.91 3.97 -16.60
N ASP A 311 -3.89 4.27 -15.78
CA ASP A 311 -3.52 3.45 -14.63
C ASP A 311 -4.60 3.62 -13.54
N ALA A 312 -5.37 2.56 -13.31
CA ALA A 312 -6.49 2.56 -12.38
C ALA A 312 -6.10 2.14 -10.95
N GLY A 313 -4.81 1.83 -10.72
CA GLY A 313 -4.29 1.36 -9.44
C GLY A 313 -3.65 -0.02 -9.51
N THR A 314 -3.02 -0.43 -8.41
CA THR A 314 -2.23 -1.66 -8.36
C THR A 314 -2.45 -2.44 -7.07
N TRP A 315 -2.83 -3.71 -7.17
CA TRP A 315 -2.77 -4.62 -6.03
C TRP A 315 -1.41 -5.28 -5.98
N MET A 316 -0.76 -5.28 -4.83
CA MET A 316 0.49 -6.00 -4.68
C MET A 316 0.59 -6.74 -3.36
N ILE A 317 1.36 -7.82 -3.42
CA ILE A 317 1.75 -8.61 -2.27
C ILE A 317 3.27 -8.69 -2.32
N LEU A 318 3.92 -8.16 -1.28
CA LEU A 318 5.38 -8.17 -1.12
C LEU A 318 5.74 -9.20 -0.05
N MET A 319 6.47 -10.25 -0.43
CA MET A 319 6.94 -11.27 0.52
C MET A 319 8.40 -11.64 0.22
N PRO A 320 9.18 -12.03 1.24
CA PRO A 320 10.59 -12.39 1.06
C PRO A 320 10.81 -13.45 -0.03
N SER A 321 11.91 -13.31 -0.75
CA SER A 321 12.25 -14.09 -1.95
C SER A 321 12.49 -15.57 -1.63
N ASP A 322 12.92 -15.87 -0.41
CA ASP A 322 13.16 -17.23 0.08
C ASP A 322 11.87 -17.99 0.47
N HIS A 323 10.72 -17.34 0.43
CA HIS A 323 9.41 -17.95 0.68
C HIS A 323 9.12 -19.14 -0.27
N ASP A 324 9.51 -19.04 -1.54
CA ASP A 324 9.41 -20.15 -2.51
C ASP A 324 10.27 -21.36 -2.11
N SER A 325 11.30 -21.13 -1.31
CA SER A 325 12.28 -22.14 -0.91
C SER A 325 11.84 -22.96 0.31
N HIS A 326 10.98 -22.43 1.19
CA HIS A 326 10.47 -23.19 2.34
C HIS A 326 9.46 -24.29 1.94
N GLY A 327 8.70 -24.08 0.86
CA GLY A 327 7.89 -25.12 0.24
C GLY A 327 8.72 -26.23 -0.44
N ARG A 328 9.87 -25.87 -1.05
CA ARG A 328 10.74 -26.81 -1.80
C ARG A 328 11.79 -27.53 -0.94
N LYS A 329 12.40 -26.87 0.05
CA LYS A 329 13.48 -27.44 0.90
C LYS A 329 12.99 -28.45 1.94
N SER A 330 11.69 -28.49 2.24
CA SER A 330 11.10 -29.54 3.10
C SER A 330 11.19 -30.96 2.48
N ARG A 331 11.59 -31.09 1.21
CA ARG A 331 11.65 -32.38 0.50
C ARG A 331 13.05 -33.01 0.40
N VAL A 332 14.13 -32.29 0.72
CA VAL A 332 15.50 -32.81 0.56
C VAL A 332 16.36 -32.43 1.75
N THR A 333 16.15 -33.11 2.89
CA THR A 333 17.17 -33.49 3.91
C THR A 333 16.50 -33.69 5.27
N ARG A 334 15.82 -34.82 5.47
CA ARG A 334 15.70 -35.38 6.82
C ARG A 334 15.56 -36.89 6.76
N ARG A 335 16.62 -37.58 7.18
CA ARG A 335 16.59 -39.03 7.47
C ARG A 335 15.46 -39.35 8.47
N PRO A 336 14.84 -40.53 8.38
CA PRO A 336 13.65 -40.85 9.13
C PRO A 336 14.04 -41.26 10.56
N THR A 337 13.73 -40.41 11.54
CA THR A 337 13.54 -40.87 12.92
C THR A 337 12.12 -40.55 13.33
N SER A 338 11.42 -41.63 13.66
CA SER A 338 10.03 -41.73 14.06
C SER A 338 9.61 -40.73 15.14
N ARG A 339 8.60 -39.91 14.81
CA ARG A 339 7.40 -39.68 15.63
C ARG A 339 6.39 -38.93 14.77
N ARG A 340 5.25 -39.58 14.52
CA ARG A 340 4.08 -39.01 13.84
C ARG A 340 3.57 -37.80 14.63
N ALA A 341 3.82 -36.60 14.14
CA ALA A 341 2.87 -35.51 14.26
C ALA A 341 2.19 -35.40 12.89
N LYS A 342 0.86 -35.51 12.87
CA LYS A 342 0.04 -35.30 11.67
C LYS A 342 0.44 -33.95 11.08
N ARG A 343 0.90 -33.93 9.82
CA ARG A 343 0.97 -32.71 9.02
C ARG A 343 -0.45 -32.14 8.99
N VAL A 344 -0.63 -31.02 9.66
CA VAL A 344 -1.80 -30.17 9.46
C VAL A 344 -1.80 -29.86 7.97
N SER A 345 -2.90 -30.20 7.30
CA SER A 345 -3.21 -29.67 5.98
C SER A 345 -3.15 -28.15 6.14
N THR A 346 -2.15 -27.51 5.54
CA THR A 346 -2.14 -26.06 5.40
C THR A 346 -3.34 -25.73 4.53
N LEU A 347 -4.43 -25.30 5.15
CA LEU A 347 -5.51 -24.61 4.44
C LEU A 347 -4.83 -23.50 3.64
N ASP A 348 -5.01 -23.54 2.32
CA ASP A 348 -4.55 -22.49 1.44
C ASP A 348 -5.14 -21.17 1.93
N GLN A 349 -4.26 -20.19 2.18
CA GLN A 349 -4.69 -18.89 2.68
C GLN A 349 -5.06 -18.00 1.50
N THR A 350 -6.18 -17.30 1.62
CA THR A 350 -6.63 -16.35 0.60
C THR A 350 -6.06 -14.97 0.91
N LEU A 351 -5.24 -14.48 -0.01
CA LEU A 351 -4.79 -13.08 -0.08
C LEU A 351 -5.95 -12.23 -0.59
N LYS A 352 -6.14 -11.03 -0.04
CA LYS A 352 -7.16 -10.10 -0.52
C LYS A 352 -6.58 -8.71 -0.77
N GLY A 353 -7.25 -7.97 -1.63
CA GLY A 353 -6.96 -6.56 -1.89
C GLY A 353 -8.21 -5.87 -2.37
N THR A 354 -8.37 -4.62 -1.97
CA THR A 354 -9.43 -3.74 -2.46
C THR A 354 -8.76 -2.57 -3.19
N LEU A 355 -9.36 -2.10 -4.29
CA LEU A 355 -8.93 -0.90 -5.01
C LEU A 355 -10.15 -0.05 -5.38
N SER A 356 -10.05 1.26 -5.28
CA SER A 356 -11.13 2.15 -5.75
C SER A 356 -10.99 2.51 -7.23
N LEU A 357 -12.09 2.40 -7.98
CA LEU A 357 -12.23 2.89 -9.35
C LEU A 357 -12.93 4.24 -9.44
N THR A 358 -13.62 4.65 -8.39
CA THR A 358 -14.54 5.79 -8.38
C THR A 358 -13.88 7.08 -8.86
N SER A 359 -12.69 7.41 -8.34
CA SER A 359 -12.00 8.64 -8.75
C SER A 359 -11.65 8.67 -10.23
N HIS A 360 -11.32 7.52 -10.82
CA HIS A 360 -11.02 7.39 -12.25
C HIS A 360 -12.31 7.46 -13.09
N LEU A 361 -13.39 6.81 -12.63
CA LEU A 361 -14.69 6.85 -13.29
C LEU A 361 -15.29 8.27 -13.30
N ILE A 362 -15.15 9.03 -12.21
CA ILE A 362 -15.56 10.44 -12.16
C ILE A 362 -14.82 11.25 -13.23
N ASP A 363 -13.51 11.04 -13.38
CA ASP A 363 -12.73 11.72 -14.43
C ASP A 363 -13.21 11.34 -15.84
N GLN A 364 -13.68 10.10 -16.03
CA GLN A 364 -14.27 9.67 -17.31
C GLN A 364 -15.61 10.33 -17.59
N VAL A 365 -16.44 10.52 -16.57
CA VAL A 365 -17.70 11.28 -16.72
C VAL A 365 -17.41 12.75 -17.01
N ALA A 366 -16.46 13.34 -16.30
CA ALA A 366 -16.00 14.71 -16.53
C ALA A 366 -15.45 14.92 -17.95
N ALA A 367 -14.78 13.92 -18.50
CA ALA A 367 -14.28 13.91 -19.87
C ALA A 367 -15.37 13.60 -20.94
N GLY A 368 -16.62 13.34 -20.53
CA GLY A 368 -17.71 12.96 -21.43
C GLY A 368 -17.54 11.57 -22.06
N LYS A 369 -16.69 10.72 -21.47
CA LYS A 369 -16.40 9.36 -21.93
C LYS A 369 -17.27 8.29 -21.26
N LEU A 370 -17.99 8.66 -20.20
CA LEU A 370 -18.92 7.84 -19.44
C LEU A 370 -20.12 8.72 -19.06
N ASP A 371 -21.34 8.20 -19.15
CA ASP A 371 -22.53 9.04 -18.97
C ASP A 371 -22.86 9.32 -17.49
N SER A 372 -22.63 8.34 -16.60
CA SER A 372 -22.86 8.48 -15.16
C SER A 372 -22.13 7.40 -14.36
N LEU A 373 -22.26 7.42 -13.03
CA LEU A 373 -21.78 6.36 -12.14
C LEU A 373 -22.82 5.24 -11.93
N ASP A 374 -24.00 5.33 -12.56
CA ASP A 374 -25.02 4.29 -12.47
C ASP A 374 -24.51 2.98 -13.10
N ALA A 375 -24.92 1.84 -12.52
CA ALA A 375 -24.55 0.52 -13.02
C ALA A 375 -24.90 0.31 -14.51
N LYS A 376 -25.98 0.92 -15.01
CA LYS A 376 -26.38 0.84 -16.43
C LYS A 376 -25.31 1.38 -17.39
N ASP A 377 -24.50 2.34 -16.95
CA ASP A 377 -23.47 3.00 -17.76
C ASP A 377 -22.07 2.43 -17.43
N VAL A 378 -21.79 2.21 -16.14
CA VAL A 378 -20.47 1.72 -15.68
C VAL A 378 -20.24 0.26 -16.02
N VAL A 379 -21.24 -0.62 -15.90
CA VAL A 379 -21.06 -2.07 -16.17
C VAL A 379 -20.63 -2.32 -17.63
N PRO A 380 -21.32 -1.78 -18.66
CA PRO A 380 -20.85 -1.91 -20.04
C PRO A 380 -19.46 -1.31 -20.25
N TYR A 381 -19.22 -0.12 -19.69
CA TYR A 381 -17.93 0.59 -19.80
C TYR A 381 -16.77 -0.27 -19.28
N LEU A 382 -16.87 -0.78 -18.05
CA LEU A 382 -15.81 -1.58 -17.43
C LEU A 382 -15.67 -2.95 -18.10
N LYS A 383 -16.77 -3.54 -18.58
CA LYS A 383 -16.71 -4.79 -19.34
C LYS A 383 -15.83 -4.65 -20.59
N GLU A 384 -15.92 -3.52 -21.28
CA GLU A 384 -15.11 -3.23 -22.47
C GLU A 384 -13.69 -2.76 -22.11
N ARG A 385 -13.55 -1.87 -21.13
CA ARG A 385 -12.30 -1.11 -20.92
C ARG A 385 -11.41 -1.58 -19.77
N LEU A 386 -11.95 -2.28 -18.77
CA LEU A 386 -11.15 -2.75 -17.63
C LEU A 386 -10.27 -3.94 -18.06
N THR A 387 -8.96 -3.79 -17.91
CA THR A 387 -7.97 -4.84 -18.11
C THR A 387 -6.95 -4.84 -16.99
N TRP A 388 -6.17 -5.90 -16.86
CA TRP A 388 -5.10 -6.00 -15.87
C TRP A 388 -3.91 -6.81 -16.38
N LYS A 389 -2.77 -6.57 -15.76
CA LYS A 389 -1.51 -7.29 -15.99
C LYS A 389 -0.99 -7.83 -14.67
N VAL A 390 -0.47 -9.06 -14.71
CA VAL A 390 0.07 -9.74 -13.54
C VAL A 390 1.54 -10.06 -13.75
N SER A 391 2.39 -9.56 -12.85
CA SER A 391 3.84 -9.78 -12.85
C SER A 391 4.34 -10.27 -11.50
N ALA A 392 5.46 -10.99 -11.48
CA ALA A 392 6.21 -11.30 -10.28
C ALA A 392 7.02 -10.09 -9.81
N GLY A 393 7.60 -10.17 -8.61
CA GLY A 393 8.40 -9.08 -8.01
C GLY A 393 9.66 -8.70 -8.78
N ASP A 394 10.15 -9.58 -9.65
CA ASP A 394 11.27 -9.33 -10.58
C ASP A 394 10.81 -8.73 -11.92
N GLY A 395 9.51 -8.43 -12.07
CA GLY A 395 8.91 -7.89 -13.28
C GLY A 395 8.55 -8.95 -14.33
N THR A 396 8.85 -10.23 -14.10
CA THR A 396 8.54 -11.30 -15.06
C THR A 396 7.06 -11.66 -15.08
N THR A 397 6.60 -12.31 -16.16
CA THR A 397 5.19 -12.70 -16.29
C THR A 397 4.88 -13.93 -15.44
N VAL A 398 3.76 -13.88 -14.70
CA VAL A 398 3.31 -15.00 -13.87
C VAL A 398 2.77 -16.16 -14.74
N PRO A 399 3.07 -17.44 -14.42
CA PRO A 399 2.58 -18.59 -15.18
C PRO A 399 1.06 -18.65 -15.26
N GLN A 400 0.53 -19.16 -16.37
CA GLN A 400 -0.91 -19.27 -16.60
C GLN A 400 -1.65 -20.02 -15.48
N SER A 401 -1.08 -21.12 -14.99
CA SER A 401 -1.67 -21.93 -13.93
C SER A 401 -1.86 -21.19 -12.61
N SER A 402 -1.05 -20.17 -12.34
CA SER A 402 -1.18 -19.35 -11.13
C SER A 402 -2.34 -18.36 -11.25
N LEU A 403 -2.69 -17.93 -12.48
CA LEU A 403 -3.81 -17.03 -12.72
C LEU A 403 -5.17 -17.70 -12.49
N ASP A 404 -5.25 -19.02 -12.54
CA ASP A 404 -6.46 -19.77 -12.16
C ASP A 404 -6.74 -19.68 -10.65
N ALA A 405 -5.75 -19.27 -9.88
CA ALA A 405 -5.85 -19.05 -8.44
C ALA A 405 -6.02 -17.56 -8.07
N LEU A 406 -6.27 -16.70 -9.05
CA LEU A 406 -6.59 -15.27 -8.92
C LEU A 406 -8.07 -15.07 -9.25
N THR A 407 -8.76 -14.29 -8.44
CA THR A 407 -10.15 -13.87 -8.68
C THR A 407 -10.23 -12.35 -8.54
N ILE A 408 -10.78 -11.71 -9.55
CA ILE A 408 -11.00 -10.26 -9.63
C ILE A 408 -12.48 -10.05 -9.89
N GLU A 409 -13.12 -9.32 -9.00
CA GLU A 409 -14.54 -9.00 -9.06
C GLU A 409 -14.74 -7.51 -8.80
N VAL A 410 -15.77 -6.93 -9.40
CA VAL A 410 -16.11 -5.51 -9.25
C VAL A 410 -17.37 -5.39 -8.42
N PHE A 411 -17.36 -4.46 -7.47
CA PHE A 411 -18.47 -4.17 -6.59
C PHE A 411 -18.89 -2.71 -6.73
N SER A 412 -20.16 -2.45 -6.51
CA SER A 412 -20.70 -1.11 -6.30
C SER A 412 -21.30 -0.95 -4.90
N THR A 413 -21.25 0.25 -4.36
CA THR A 413 -21.78 0.60 -3.03
C THR A 413 -22.31 2.01 -3.05
N ASP A 414 -23.50 2.23 -2.51
CA ASP A 414 -24.05 3.59 -2.40
C ASP A 414 -23.29 4.37 -1.33
N ALA A 415 -22.94 5.62 -1.66
CA ALA A 415 -22.20 6.51 -0.78
C ALA A 415 -22.89 7.88 -0.70
N LEU A 416 -22.88 8.49 0.48
CA LEU A 416 -23.41 9.82 0.75
C LEU A 416 -22.27 10.73 1.21
N VAL A 417 -22.16 11.91 0.60
CA VAL A 417 -21.22 12.96 1.00
C VAL A 417 -21.93 13.92 1.95
N PRO A 418 -21.59 13.95 3.27
CA PRO A 418 -22.21 14.90 4.19
C PRO A 418 -21.90 16.35 3.82
N GLU A 419 -22.79 17.28 4.14
CA GLU A 419 -22.57 18.73 3.90
C GLU A 419 -21.33 19.26 4.64
N ASP A 420 -21.11 18.77 5.86
CA ASP A 420 -19.92 19.12 6.63
C ASP A 420 -18.67 18.49 6.01
N PRO A 421 -17.68 19.29 5.53
CA PRO A 421 -16.47 18.78 4.91
C PRO A 421 -15.58 17.98 5.87
N THR A 422 -15.76 18.15 7.18
CA THR A 422 -15.02 17.42 8.22
C THR A 422 -15.67 16.09 8.59
N SER A 423 -16.88 15.81 8.10
CA SER A 423 -17.53 14.52 8.29
C SER A 423 -17.07 13.50 7.23
N PRO A 424 -16.83 12.23 7.60
CA PRO A 424 -16.44 11.20 6.64
C PRO A 424 -17.58 10.90 5.65
N ILE A 425 -17.24 10.43 4.45
CA ILE A 425 -18.24 9.91 3.50
C ILE A 425 -18.91 8.69 4.14
N GLU A 426 -20.23 8.64 4.07
CA GLU A 426 -21.04 7.53 4.58
C GLU A 426 -21.25 6.51 3.46
N TYR A 427 -21.04 5.23 3.74
CA TYR A 427 -21.20 4.14 2.77
C TYR A 427 -22.27 3.18 3.26
N SER A 428 -23.08 2.68 2.34
CA SER A 428 -24.05 1.62 2.61
C SER A 428 -23.34 0.33 3.06
N ASP A 429 -23.98 -0.41 3.97
CA ASP A 429 -23.55 -1.77 4.31
C ASP A 429 -23.86 -2.77 3.19
N ASP A 430 -24.81 -2.43 2.31
CA ASP A 430 -25.20 -3.25 1.17
C ASP A 430 -24.28 -2.98 -0.02
N THR A 431 -23.63 -4.04 -0.51
CA THR A 431 -22.76 -4.00 -1.69
C THR A 431 -23.35 -4.87 -2.79
N THR A 432 -23.21 -4.43 -4.05
CA THR A 432 -23.69 -5.17 -5.22
C THR A 432 -22.50 -5.68 -6.02
N ALA A 433 -22.46 -7.00 -6.24
CA ALA A 433 -21.44 -7.65 -7.04
C ALA A 433 -21.79 -7.57 -8.54
N HIS A 434 -20.77 -7.33 -9.38
CA HIS A 434 -20.89 -7.25 -10.83
C HIS A 434 -19.95 -8.24 -11.54
N PRO A 435 -20.16 -9.56 -11.37
CA PRO A 435 -19.29 -10.59 -11.96
C PRO A 435 -19.26 -10.51 -13.50
N GLU A 436 -20.31 -9.98 -14.13
CA GLU A 436 -20.42 -9.81 -15.58
C GLU A 436 -19.34 -8.89 -16.20
N ILE A 437 -18.65 -8.07 -15.38
CA ILE A 437 -17.56 -7.18 -15.81
C ILE A 437 -16.27 -7.98 -16.06
N THR A 438 -16.03 -9.02 -15.25
CA THR A 438 -14.78 -9.79 -15.26
C THR A 438 -14.95 -11.22 -15.76
N VAL A 439 -16.18 -11.74 -15.85
CA VAL A 439 -16.49 -13.05 -16.41
C VAL A 439 -15.87 -13.22 -17.80
N GLY A 440 -15.19 -14.35 -17.99
CA GLY A 440 -14.48 -14.68 -19.23
C GLY A 440 -13.14 -13.96 -19.43
N LYS A 441 -12.79 -13.01 -18.56
CA LYS A 441 -11.44 -12.44 -18.48
C LYS A 441 -10.58 -13.31 -17.56
N ARG A 442 -9.27 -13.31 -17.83
CA ARG A 442 -8.33 -14.22 -17.16
C ARG A 442 -8.06 -13.77 -15.72
N GLY A 443 -8.35 -14.62 -14.74
CA GLY A 443 -8.34 -14.23 -13.32
C GLY A 443 -9.59 -13.46 -12.88
N GLY A 444 -10.61 -13.32 -13.76
CA GLY A 444 -11.93 -12.83 -13.40
C GLY A 444 -12.80 -13.93 -12.77
N VAL A 445 -14.04 -13.59 -12.41
CA VAL A 445 -14.99 -14.54 -11.82
C VAL A 445 -15.27 -15.70 -12.80
N ALA A 446 -15.33 -16.93 -12.28
CA ALA A 446 -15.70 -18.10 -13.06
C ALA A 446 -17.17 -18.00 -13.52
N GLY A 447 -17.40 -18.15 -14.82
CA GLY A 447 -18.73 -18.04 -15.45
C GLY A 447 -19.62 -19.26 -15.28
#